data_AF-A0A1F6EIW9-F1
#
_entry.id   AF-A0A1F6EIW9-F1
#
_cell.length_a   1.000
_cell.length_b   1.000
_cell.length_c   1.000
_cell.angle_alpha   90.00
_cell.angle_beta   90.00
_cell.angle_gamma   90.00
#
_symmetry.space_group_name_H-M   'P 1'
#
loop_
_entity.id
_entity.type
_entity.pdbx_description
1 polymer ?
#
loop_
_entity_poly.entity_id
_entity_poly.type
_entity_poly.pdbx_seq_one_letter_code
_entity_poly.pdbx_strand_id
1 'polypeptide(L)'
;MNKIIKELKYREKGVAVWGLGYIGYSSMAYFAMSGIRCVGYDTLAEKIKFINKKGKLKHKGEKSFPNLDFWLGFDVEPMFRDGLIKATSKRRVLISNDFPVHLVAVPTEKENKFGEHLPYDKHLKDVFETMATYKNVKTDYPPLVIIESTLSTHVVDDVIIPLLASKGLKVGKDILIGVAPRRDHFVDASKTLKTIPRVVGGTNKKTTELMVDVLSLVCGTVLKADDHKQATIVKSIENSYRQVDITLANQLSVAYPDLNMKKILKLVGTKWNVGTFHPSFGTGGYCLPLAPHYVLSGCKNPEALTLLKNSVDFDYDQPRRVAKSLAKRGGKSCRHTGGCVCS
;
A
#
# COMPACT_ATOMS: atom_id res chain seq x y z
N MET A 1 13.14 2.29 27.06
CA MET A 1 12.54 1.50 25.97
C MET A 1 11.05 1.36 26.25
N ASN A 2 10.20 1.72 25.28
CA ASN A 2 8.74 1.66 25.39
C ASN A 2 8.26 0.24 25.76
N LYS A 3 7.27 0.12 26.67
CA LYS A 3 6.78 -1.16 27.21
C LYS A 3 6.34 -2.11 26.08
N ILE A 4 5.56 -1.61 25.11
CA ILE A 4 5.12 -2.39 23.95
C ILE A 4 6.32 -3.01 23.21
N ILE A 5 7.36 -2.21 22.98
CA ILE A 5 8.55 -2.66 22.23
C ILE A 5 9.29 -3.76 22.97
N LYS A 6 9.41 -3.63 24.30
CA LYS A 6 10.01 -4.65 25.14
C LYS A 6 9.23 -5.96 25.01
N GLU A 7 7.92 -5.91 25.20
CA GLU A 7 7.04 -7.09 25.15
C GLU A 7 7.00 -7.76 23.77
N LEU A 8 7.09 -6.99 22.68
CA LEU A 8 7.23 -7.54 21.33
C LEU A 8 8.57 -8.27 21.15
N LYS A 9 9.68 -7.67 21.58
CA LYS A 9 11.03 -8.27 21.46
C LYS A 9 11.19 -9.55 22.27
N TYR A 10 10.59 -9.62 23.45
CA TYR A 10 10.61 -10.83 24.30
C TYR A 10 9.48 -11.82 24.00
N ARG A 11 8.71 -11.61 22.92
CA ARG A 11 7.62 -12.48 22.46
C ARG A 11 6.45 -12.64 23.43
N GLU A 12 6.39 -11.84 24.49
CA GLU A 12 5.26 -11.76 25.43
C GLU A 12 3.99 -11.30 24.68
N LYS A 13 4.17 -10.38 23.72
CA LYS A 13 3.12 -9.83 22.86
C LYS A 13 3.49 -10.00 21.38
N GLY A 14 2.53 -9.76 20.50
CA GLY A 14 2.71 -9.92 19.05
C GLY A 14 2.12 -8.80 18.21
N VAL A 15 2.30 -8.94 16.90
CA VAL A 15 1.70 -8.06 15.89
C VAL A 15 0.56 -8.78 15.17
N ALA A 16 -0.58 -8.12 15.05
CA ALA A 16 -1.70 -8.58 14.24
C ALA A 16 -1.70 -7.89 12.87
N VAL A 17 -1.96 -8.63 11.80
CA VAL A 17 -1.98 -8.11 10.43
C VAL A 17 -3.34 -8.38 9.79
N TRP A 18 -3.98 -7.34 9.26
CA TRP A 18 -5.28 -7.41 8.60
C TRP A 18 -5.12 -7.31 7.09
N GLY A 19 -5.37 -8.42 6.38
CA GLY A 19 -5.12 -8.58 4.96
C GLY A 19 -3.74 -9.19 4.70
N LEU A 20 -3.70 -10.35 4.03
CA LEU A 20 -2.46 -11.10 3.71
C LEU A 20 -2.21 -11.11 2.20
N GLY A 21 -2.39 -9.96 1.56
CA GLY A 21 -1.79 -9.66 0.25
C GLY A 21 -0.28 -9.42 0.37
N TYR A 22 0.36 -8.95 -0.70
CA TYR A 22 1.81 -8.69 -0.72
C TYR A 22 2.26 -7.76 0.41
N ILE A 23 1.53 -6.68 0.66
CA ILE A 23 1.82 -5.72 1.72
C ILE A 23 1.76 -6.39 3.10
N GLY A 24 0.59 -6.89 3.50
CA GLY A 24 0.43 -7.42 4.85
C GLY A 24 1.29 -8.66 5.11
N TYR A 25 1.38 -9.58 4.14
CA TYR A 25 2.25 -10.74 4.29
C TYR A 25 3.73 -10.35 4.41
N SER A 26 4.22 -9.42 3.59
CA SER A 26 5.62 -8.97 3.73
C SER A 26 5.87 -8.27 5.06
N SER A 27 4.95 -7.43 5.54
CA SER A 27 5.05 -6.84 6.89
C SER A 27 5.18 -7.93 7.96
N MET A 28 4.28 -8.93 7.91
CA MET A 28 4.30 -10.08 8.81
C MET A 28 5.63 -10.84 8.75
N ALA A 29 6.17 -11.09 7.56
CA ALA A 29 7.45 -11.77 7.37
C ALA A 29 8.63 -10.97 7.96
N TYR A 30 8.68 -9.65 7.75
CA TYR A 30 9.73 -8.80 8.32
C TYR A 30 9.67 -8.74 9.86
N PHE A 31 8.48 -8.62 10.45
CA PHE A 31 8.33 -8.67 11.91
C PHE A 31 8.75 -10.03 12.48
N ALA A 32 8.34 -11.12 11.82
CA ALA A 32 8.75 -12.46 12.21
C ALA A 32 10.28 -12.67 12.09
N MET A 33 10.91 -12.12 11.05
CA MET A 33 12.37 -12.12 10.88
C MET A 33 13.09 -11.40 12.03
N SER A 34 12.48 -10.35 12.57
CA SER A 34 12.94 -9.67 13.79
C SER A 34 12.59 -10.42 15.09
N GLY A 35 12.13 -11.68 14.99
CA GLY A 35 11.83 -12.55 16.12
C GLY A 35 10.47 -12.31 16.77
N ILE A 36 9.58 -11.52 16.17
CA ILE A 36 8.30 -11.10 16.76
C ILE A 36 7.17 -12.00 16.28
N ARG A 37 6.37 -12.50 17.21
CA ARG A 37 5.21 -13.35 16.88
C ARG A 37 4.13 -12.54 16.17
N CYS A 38 3.58 -13.10 15.11
CA CYS A 38 2.57 -12.45 14.27
C CYS A 38 1.36 -13.36 14.04
N VAL A 39 0.17 -12.74 14.00
CA VAL A 39 -1.07 -13.38 13.53
C VAL A 39 -1.68 -12.56 12.40
N GLY A 40 -1.96 -13.22 11.28
CA GLY A 40 -2.53 -12.62 10.08
C GLY A 40 -3.99 -13.03 9.86
N TYR A 41 -4.84 -12.07 9.51
CA TYR A 41 -6.21 -12.32 9.06
C TYR A 41 -6.34 -12.13 7.54
N ASP A 42 -7.00 -13.07 6.85
CA ASP A 42 -7.44 -12.90 5.46
C ASP A 42 -8.79 -13.58 5.23
N THR A 43 -9.50 -13.22 4.18
CA THR A 43 -10.78 -13.87 3.81
C THR A 43 -10.56 -15.10 2.94
N LEU A 44 -9.41 -15.22 2.27
CA LEU A 44 -9.13 -16.31 1.33
C LEU A 44 -8.53 -17.52 2.05
N ALA A 45 -9.37 -18.55 2.25
CA ALA A 45 -9.01 -19.80 2.93
C ALA A 45 -7.77 -20.49 2.34
N GLU A 46 -7.60 -20.45 1.02
CA GLU A 46 -6.43 -21.01 0.34
C GLU A 46 -5.12 -20.31 0.75
N LYS A 47 -5.12 -18.97 0.89
CA LYS A 47 -3.94 -18.24 1.37
C LYS A 47 -3.61 -18.64 2.80
N ILE A 48 -4.63 -18.66 3.66
CA ILE A 48 -4.47 -19.03 5.08
C ILE A 48 -3.89 -20.43 5.21
N LYS A 49 -4.47 -21.40 4.49
CA LYS A 49 -4.01 -22.80 4.50
C LYS A 49 -2.57 -22.91 4.02
N PHE A 50 -2.19 -22.17 2.99
CA PHE A 50 -0.83 -22.22 2.47
C PHE A 50 0.19 -21.57 3.43
N ILE A 51 -0.13 -20.40 4.00
CA ILE A 51 0.71 -19.76 5.02
C ILE A 51 0.88 -20.68 6.22
N ASN A 52 -0.20 -21.29 6.73
CA ASN A 52 -0.12 -22.21 7.87
C ASN A 52 0.55 -23.55 7.57
N LYS A 53 0.74 -23.92 6.29
CA LYS A 53 1.41 -25.16 5.89
C LYS A 53 2.88 -24.95 5.51
N LYS A 54 3.22 -23.77 4.99
CA LYS A 54 4.51 -23.50 4.34
C LYS A 54 5.20 -22.22 4.81
N GLY A 55 4.55 -21.39 5.63
CA GLY A 55 5.04 -20.06 5.99
C GLY A 55 5.01 -19.03 4.85
N LYS A 56 4.69 -19.47 3.62
CA LYS A 56 4.81 -18.69 2.38
C LYS A 56 3.46 -18.16 1.91
N LEU A 57 3.46 -17.15 1.05
CA LEU A 57 2.28 -16.69 0.34
C LEU A 57 2.14 -17.44 -0.99
N LYS A 58 1.00 -18.07 -1.24
CA LYS A 58 0.66 -18.63 -2.56
C LYS A 58 -0.25 -17.68 -3.30
N HIS A 59 0.12 -17.32 -4.51
CA HIS A 59 -0.83 -16.81 -5.51
C HIS A 59 -1.09 -17.88 -6.57
N LYS A 60 -2.32 -17.91 -7.09
CA LYS A 60 -2.65 -18.59 -8.35
C LYS A 60 -2.61 -17.56 -9.49
N GLY A 61 -2.01 -17.92 -10.62
CA GLY A 61 -2.11 -17.20 -11.89
C GLY A 61 -0.91 -16.34 -12.29
N GLU A 62 -0.89 -15.95 -13.57
CA GLU A 62 0.14 -15.15 -14.26
C GLU A 62 0.36 -13.74 -13.66
N LYS A 63 -0.55 -13.27 -12.79
CA LYS A 63 -0.48 -11.95 -12.11
C LYS A 63 0.17 -12.01 -10.73
N SER A 64 0.94 -13.04 -10.44
CA SER A 64 1.76 -13.09 -9.23
C SER A 64 3.09 -12.38 -9.45
N PHE A 65 3.56 -11.57 -8.50
CA PHE A 65 4.96 -11.11 -8.56
C PHE A 65 5.83 -12.35 -8.55
N PRO A 66 6.57 -12.65 -9.63
CA PRO A 66 7.47 -13.78 -9.61
C PRO A 66 8.49 -13.49 -8.51
N ASN A 67 8.60 -14.40 -7.55
CA ASN A 67 9.68 -14.41 -6.57
C ASN A 67 9.59 -13.39 -5.40
N LEU A 68 8.45 -13.36 -4.70
CA LEU A 68 8.34 -12.63 -3.42
C LEU A 68 9.43 -13.03 -2.41
N ASP A 69 9.83 -14.30 -2.39
CA ASP A 69 10.91 -14.80 -1.55
C ASP A 69 12.25 -14.09 -1.87
N PHE A 70 12.57 -13.91 -3.16
CA PHE A 70 13.74 -13.13 -3.58
C PHE A 70 13.64 -11.66 -3.19
N TRP A 71 12.45 -11.06 -3.33
CA TRP A 71 12.25 -9.67 -2.90
C TRP A 71 12.37 -9.49 -1.38
N LEU A 72 11.92 -10.47 -0.59
CA LEU A 72 12.12 -10.47 0.87
C LEU A 72 13.62 -10.53 1.22
N GLY A 73 14.40 -11.29 0.46
CA GLY A 73 15.84 -11.41 0.65
C GLY A 73 16.25 -12.30 1.84
N PHE A 74 15.31 -13.07 2.39
CA PHE A 74 15.55 -14.03 3.47
C PHE A 74 14.55 -15.19 3.40
N ASP A 75 14.91 -16.34 3.99
CA ASP A 75 14.03 -17.49 4.07
C ASP A 75 13.05 -17.36 5.26
N VAL A 76 11.76 -17.53 4.98
CA VAL A 76 10.67 -17.45 5.98
C VAL A 76 10.46 -18.76 6.74
N GLU A 77 11.03 -19.86 6.27
CA GLU A 77 10.81 -21.18 6.83
C GLU A 77 11.20 -21.31 8.33
N PRO A 78 12.35 -20.78 8.79
CA PRO A 78 12.69 -20.84 10.22
C PRO A 78 11.64 -20.16 11.11
N MET A 79 11.18 -18.97 10.75
CA MET A 79 10.18 -18.22 11.53
C MET A 79 8.82 -18.92 11.55
N PHE A 80 8.45 -19.57 10.44
CA PHE A 80 7.26 -20.40 10.39
C PHE A 80 7.36 -21.63 11.31
N ARG A 81 8.50 -22.35 11.27
CA ARG A 81 8.75 -23.51 12.15
C ARG A 81 8.76 -23.14 13.63
N ASP A 82 9.28 -21.96 13.95
CA ASP A 82 9.27 -21.38 15.31
C ASP A 82 7.89 -20.85 15.74
N GLY A 83 6.87 -20.96 14.88
CA GLY A 83 5.50 -20.54 15.18
C GLY A 83 5.30 -19.02 15.23
N LEU A 84 6.25 -18.23 14.70
CA LEU A 84 6.18 -16.77 14.66
C LEU A 84 5.20 -16.25 13.58
N ILE A 85 4.81 -17.09 12.62
CA ILE A 85 3.85 -16.74 11.57
C ILE A 85 2.64 -17.66 11.66
N LYS A 86 1.46 -17.08 11.94
CA LYS A 86 0.17 -17.79 11.90
C LYS A 86 -0.85 -17.00 11.11
N ALA A 87 -1.67 -17.67 10.31
CA ALA A 87 -2.79 -17.08 9.59
C ALA A 87 -4.13 -17.64 10.09
N THR A 88 -5.19 -16.83 10.02
CA THR A 88 -6.53 -17.21 10.48
C THR A 88 -7.62 -16.53 9.66
N SER A 89 -8.80 -17.16 9.57
CA SER A 89 -10.04 -16.52 9.09
C SER A 89 -10.89 -15.95 10.24
N LYS A 90 -10.45 -16.11 11.49
CA LYS A 90 -11.20 -15.67 12.67
C LYS A 90 -10.69 -14.31 13.15
N ARG A 91 -11.35 -13.23 12.73
CA ARG A 91 -10.97 -11.86 13.08
C ARG A 91 -10.84 -11.61 14.60
N ARG A 92 -11.71 -12.22 15.41
CA ARG A 92 -11.70 -12.05 16.87
C ARG A 92 -10.41 -12.52 17.53
N VAL A 93 -9.64 -13.42 16.91
CA VAL A 93 -8.33 -13.87 17.42
C VAL A 93 -7.33 -12.70 17.48
N LEU A 94 -7.46 -11.73 16.56
CA LEU A 94 -6.58 -10.58 16.51
C LEU A 94 -6.94 -9.57 17.63
N ILE A 95 -8.19 -9.52 18.07
CA ILE A 95 -8.66 -8.56 19.10
C ILE A 95 -8.40 -9.15 20.49
N SER A 96 -7.22 -8.89 21.03
CA SER A 96 -6.83 -9.38 22.35
C SER A 96 -5.68 -8.57 22.93
N ASN A 97 -5.45 -8.69 24.24
CA ASN A 97 -4.29 -8.10 24.88
C ASN A 97 -2.96 -8.71 24.37
N ASP A 98 -2.97 -9.82 23.65
CA ASP A 98 -1.78 -10.48 23.11
C ASP A 98 -1.24 -9.81 21.84
N PHE A 99 -2.08 -9.05 21.13
CA PHE A 99 -1.74 -8.40 19.87
C PHE A 99 -1.98 -6.89 19.92
N PRO A 100 -1.13 -6.16 20.67
CA PRO A 100 -1.30 -4.73 20.86
C PRO A 100 -1.08 -3.86 19.62
N VAL A 101 -0.40 -4.38 18.60
CA VAL A 101 -0.07 -3.64 17.37
C VAL A 101 -0.79 -4.29 16.21
N HIS A 102 -1.52 -3.48 15.44
CA HIS A 102 -2.26 -3.89 14.26
C HIS A 102 -1.73 -3.19 13.01
N LEU A 103 -1.39 -3.96 11.99
CA LEU A 103 -1.11 -3.44 10.65
C LEU A 103 -2.33 -3.71 9.76
N VAL A 104 -2.88 -2.66 9.15
CA VAL A 104 -4.06 -2.78 8.28
C VAL A 104 -3.66 -2.61 6.83
N ALA A 105 -3.74 -3.71 6.07
CA ALA A 105 -3.28 -3.85 4.70
C ALA A 105 -4.35 -4.50 3.81
N VAL A 106 -5.59 -4.02 3.93
CA VAL A 106 -6.74 -4.47 3.13
C VAL A 106 -6.88 -3.64 1.84
N PRO A 107 -7.51 -4.17 0.79
CA PRO A 107 -7.84 -3.40 -0.40
C PRO A 107 -8.68 -2.16 -0.05
N THR A 108 -8.41 -1.04 -0.71
CA THR A 108 -9.10 0.23 -0.51
C THR A 108 -9.60 0.84 -1.83
N GLU A 109 -9.93 -0.04 -2.75
CA GLU A 109 -10.41 0.26 -4.09
C GLU A 109 -11.38 -0.81 -4.59
N LYS A 110 -12.15 -0.45 -5.60
CA LYS A 110 -13.07 -1.37 -6.27
C LYS A 110 -13.13 -1.06 -7.75
N GLU A 111 -13.13 -2.11 -8.56
CA GLU A 111 -13.36 -2.00 -9.99
C GLU A 111 -14.81 -1.55 -10.28
N ASN A 112 -14.96 -0.53 -11.11
CA ASN A 112 -16.24 -0.05 -11.60
C ASN A 112 -16.69 -0.85 -12.85
N LYS A 113 -17.87 -0.55 -13.39
CA LYS A 113 -18.42 -1.24 -14.58
C LYS A 113 -17.62 -1.02 -15.87
N PHE A 114 -16.67 -0.10 -15.86
CA PHE A 114 -15.80 0.23 -16.99
C PHE A 114 -14.39 -0.35 -16.85
N GLY A 115 -14.13 -1.14 -15.79
CA GLY A 115 -12.82 -1.73 -15.54
C GLY A 115 -11.83 -0.83 -14.81
N GLU A 116 -12.27 0.35 -14.32
CA GLU A 116 -11.42 1.28 -13.59
C GLU A 116 -11.51 1.02 -12.08
N HIS A 117 -10.38 1.00 -11.39
CA HIS A 117 -10.37 0.94 -9.93
C HIS A 117 -10.56 2.34 -9.35
N LEU A 118 -11.49 2.47 -8.41
CA LEU A 118 -11.81 3.72 -7.73
C LEU A 118 -11.74 3.58 -6.20
N PRO A 119 -11.56 4.73 -5.50
CA PRO A 119 -11.96 5.00 -4.13
C PRO A 119 -12.86 3.99 -3.42
N TYR A 120 -12.39 3.11 -2.51
CA TYR A 120 -13.34 2.22 -1.81
C TYR A 120 -12.95 1.88 -0.37
N ASP A 121 -13.77 2.27 0.60
CA ASP A 121 -13.43 2.16 2.03
C ASP A 121 -14.11 1.01 2.78
N LYS A 122 -14.96 0.20 2.13
CA LYS A 122 -15.79 -0.82 2.81
C LYS A 122 -14.96 -1.85 3.58
N HIS A 123 -13.88 -2.36 2.99
CA HIS A 123 -13.03 -3.36 3.66
C HIS A 123 -12.32 -2.78 4.87
N LEU A 124 -11.96 -1.49 4.80
CA LEU A 124 -11.37 -0.78 5.92
C LEU A 124 -12.40 -0.58 7.04
N LYS A 125 -13.61 -0.13 6.72
CA LYS A 125 -14.74 -0.02 7.66
C LYS A 125 -15.00 -1.34 8.38
N ASP A 126 -15.04 -2.45 7.65
CA ASP A 126 -15.26 -3.80 8.17
C ASP A 126 -14.16 -4.26 9.17
N VAL A 127 -12.90 -3.87 8.94
CA VAL A 127 -11.82 -4.05 9.92
C VAL A 127 -12.07 -3.20 11.16
N PHE A 128 -12.40 -1.91 11.01
CA PHE A 128 -12.61 -1.00 12.13
C PHE A 128 -13.89 -1.29 12.93
N GLU A 129 -14.94 -1.83 12.32
CA GLU A 129 -16.10 -2.40 13.02
C GLU A 129 -15.68 -3.54 13.93
N THR A 130 -14.74 -4.37 13.48
CA THR A 130 -14.19 -5.43 14.33
C THR A 130 -13.30 -4.85 15.43
N MET A 131 -12.43 -3.89 15.12
CA MET A 131 -11.59 -3.21 16.11
C MET A 131 -12.40 -2.50 17.18
N ALA A 132 -13.62 -2.05 16.87
CA ALA A 132 -14.51 -1.45 17.84
C ALA A 132 -14.89 -2.37 19.01
N THR A 133 -14.68 -3.69 18.85
CA THR A 133 -14.90 -4.66 19.92
C THR A 133 -13.81 -4.65 21.00
N TYR A 134 -12.71 -3.90 20.81
CA TYR A 134 -11.69 -3.68 21.85
C TYR A 134 -12.25 -3.07 23.15
N LYS A 135 -13.37 -2.35 23.09
CA LYS A 135 -14.07 -1.85 24.29
C LYS A 135 -14.45 -2.96 25.29
N ASN A 136 -14.54 -4.20 24.81
CA ASN A 136 -14.90 -5.38 25.62
C ASN A 136 -13.66 -6.19 26.05
N VAL A 137 -12.45 -5.71 25.75
CA VAL A 137 -11.19 -6.41 26.03
C VAL A 137 -10.38 -5.62 27.03
N LYS A 138 -10.01 -6.27 28.14
CA LYS A 138 -9.05 -5.69 29.07
C LYS A 138 -7.67 -5.67 28.44
N THR A 139 -7.12 -4.48 28.23
CA THR A 139 -5.80 -4.28 27.65
C THR A 139 -4.90 -3.56 28.66
N ASP A 140 -3.60 -3.84 28.63
CA ASP A 140 -2.63 -3.17 29.51
C ASP A 140 -2.38 -1.71 29.08
N TYR A 141 -2.71 -1.41 27.83
CA TYR A 141 -2.58 -0.11 27.19
C TYR A 141 -3.41 -0.09 25.89
N PRO A 142 -3.72 1.09 25.35
CA PRO A 142 -4.53 1.20 24.13
C PRO A 142 -3.85 0.53 22.93
N PRO A 143 -4.54 -0.31 22.14
CA PRO A 143 -3.95 -0.93 20.97
C PRO A 143 -3.58 0.12 19.91
N LEU A 144 -2.46 -0.09 19.24
CA LEU A 144 -2.00 0.71 18.12
C LEU A 144 -2.45 0.12 16.80
N VAL A 145 -3.10 0.94 15.97
CA VAL A 145 -3.49 0.59 14.61
C VAL A 145 -2.71 1.46 13.62
N ILE A 146 -1.92 0.80 12.78
CA ILE A 146 -1.15 1.39 11.70
C ILE A 146 -1.81 1.00 10.38
N ILE A 147 -2.36 1.98 9.68
CA ILE A 147 -2.97 1.75 8.37
C ILE A 147 -1.87 1.83 7.30
N GLU A 148 -1.64 0.71 6.62
CA GLU A 148 -0.71 0.57 5.50
C GLU A 148 -1.41 0.70 4.14
N SER A 149 -2.71 0.44 4.10
CA SER A 149 -3.59 0.65 2.94
C SER A 149 -3.54 2.11 2.45
N THR A 150 -3.66 2.31 1.14
CA THR A 150 -3.72 3.65 0.54
C THR A 150 -5.08 4.28 0.82
N LEU A 151 -5.13 5.54 1.28
CA LEU A 151 -6.38 6.21 1.64
C LEU A 151 -6.50 7.58 0.95
N SER A 152 -7.73 8.07 0.83
CA SER A 152 -7.99 9.51 0.71
C SER A 152 -7.81 10.17 2.08
N THR A 153 -7.34 11.43 2.10
CA THR A 153 -7.01 12.17 3.34
C THR A 153 -8.15 12.29 4.35
N HIS A 154 -9.40 12.31 3.88
CA HIS A 154 -10.58 12.44 4.72
C HIS A 154 -10.96 11.14 5.45
N VAL A 155 -10.48 9.97 5.01
CA VAL A 155 -11.00 8.66 5.50
C VAL A 155 -10.77 8.46 6.99
N VAL A 156 -9.64 8.89 7.55
CA VAL A 156 -9.40 8.74 8.98
C VAL A 156 -10.36 9.61 9.80
N ASP A 157 -10.53 10.86 9.41
CA ASP A 157 -11.29 11.87 10.15
C ASP A 157 -12.80 11.72 9.99
N ASP A 158 -13.26 11.44 8.77
CA ASP A 158 -14.67 11.51 8.42
C ASP A 158 -15.33 10.13 8.44
N VAL A 159 -14.53 9.05 8.45
CA VAL A 159 -15.04 7.68 8.42
C VAL A 159 -14.61 6.89 9.65
N ILE A 160 -13.30 6.75 9.90
CA ILE A 160 -12.79 5.84 10.94
C ILE A 160 -13.07 6.38 12.35
N ILE A 161 -12.71 7.63 12.61
CA ILE A 161 -12.90 8.26 13.92
C ILE A 161 -14.39 8.27 14.31
N PRO A 162 -15.34 8.72 13.45
CA PRO A 162 -16.76 8.70 13.76
C PRO A 162 -17.32 7.29 13.97
N LEU A 163 -16.86 6.31 13.17
CA LEU A 163 -17.25 4.90 13.33
C LEU A 163 -16.88 4.40 14.73
N LEU A 164 -15.65 4.61 15.18
CA LEU A 164 -15.21 4.18 16.51
C LEU A 164 -15.91 4.94 17.64
N ALA A 165 -16.10 6.26 17.47
CA ALA A 165 -16.82 7.08 18.43
C ALA A 165 -18.27 6.60 18.62
N SER A 166 -18.97 6.24 17.52
CA SER A 166 -20.33 5.68 17.56
C SER A 166 -20.41 4.35 18.34
N LYS A 167 -19.28 3.65 18.50
CA LYS A 167 -19.18 2.41 19.26
C LYS A 167 -18.69 2.62 20.69
N GLY A 168 -18.39 3.86 21.09
CA GLY A 168 -17.97 4.25 22.42
C GLY A 168 -16.45 4.30 22.65
N LEU A 169 -15.63 4.28 21.59
CA LEU A 169 -14.17 4.36 21.69
C LEU A 169 -13.66 5.75 21.30
N LYS A 170 -12.70 6.27 22.06
CA LYS A 170 -12.03 7.55 21.81
C LYS A 170 -10.64 7.32 21.23
N VAL A 171 -10.43 7.77 20.00
CA VAL A 171 -9.12 7.72 19.35
C VAL A 171 -8.10 8.58 20.12
N GLY A 172 -6.89 8.06 20.29
CA GLY A 172 -5.84 8.65 21.12
C GLY A 172 -5.93 8.30 22.62
N LYS A 173 -7.03 7.70 23.07
CA LYS A 173 -7.22 7.25 24.47
C LYS A 173 -7.49 5.76 24.57
N ASP A 174 -8.52 5.25 23.91
CA ASP A 174 -8.92 3.84 23.97
C ASP A 174 -8.32 3.01 22.83
N ILE A 175 -7.92 3.68 21.74
CA ILE A 175 -7.27 3.10 20.57
C ILE A 175 -6.39 4.16 19.91
N LEU A 176 -5.18 3.80 19.50
CA LEU A 176 -4.24 4.70 18.82
C LEU A 176 -4.27 4.43 17.32
N ILE A 177 -4.36 5.47 16.49
CA ILE A 177 -4.47 5.31 15.04
C ILE A 177 -3.44 6.19 14.34
N GLY A 178 -2.80 5.63 13.32
CA GLY A 178 -2.01 6.40 12.39
C GLY A 178 -1.87 5.72 11.04
N VAL A 179 -1.23 6.43 10.12
CA VAL A 179 -1.07 6.00 8.73
C VAL A 179 0.41 5.91 8.41
N ALA A 180 0.80 4.81 7.77
CA ALA A 180 2.16 4.58 7.30
C ALA A 180 2.08 3.94 5.91
N PRO A 181 1.93 4.73 4.83
CA PRO A 181 1.69 4.17 3.51
C PRO A 181 2.88 3.32 3.05
N ARG A 182 2.60 2.25 2.31
CA ARG A 182 3.63 1.37 1.72
C ARG A 182 4.16 1.94 0.41
N ARG A 183 5.49 2.10 0.33
CA ARG A 183 6.21 2.79 -0.75
C ARG A 183 7.25 1.90 -1.46
N ASP A 184 7.30 0.64 -1.07
CA ASP A 184 8.22 -0.35 -1.59
C ASP A 184 7.85 -0.84 -3.00
N HIS A 185 8.85 -1.39 -3.71
CA HIS A 185 8.70 -1.82 -5.10
C HIS A 185 8.99 -3.31 -5.23
N PHE A 186 7.94 -4.13 -5.28
CA PHE A 186 8.04 -5.61 -5.32
C PHE A 186 8.80 -6.19 -6.52
N VAL A 187 9.14 -5.36 -7.51
CA VAL A 187 9.94 -5.77 -8.69
C VAL A 187 11.43 -5.53 -8.48
N ASP A 188 11.82 -4.69 -7.53
CA ASP A 188 13.20 -4.33 -7.25
C ASP A 188 13.56 -4.71 -5.80
N ALA A 189 14.38 -5.75 -5.65
CA ALA A 189 14.82 -6.25 -4.35
C ALA A 189 15.75 -5.27 -3.59
N SER A 190 16.18 -4.16 -4.21
CA SER A 190 16.88 -3.06 -3.51
C SER A 190 15.90 -2.06 -2.87
N LYS A 191 14.60 -2.13 -3.18
CA LYS A 191 13.55 -1.19 -2.77
C LYS A 191 12.53 -1.90 -1.88
N THR A 192 12.99 -2.35 -0.71
CA THR A 192 12.23 -3.15 0.24
C THR A 192 11.66 -2.32 1.38
N LEU A 193 10.89 -2.98 2.26
CA LEU A 193 10.42 -2.39 3.51
C LEU A 193 11.57 -1.87 4.38
N LYS A 194 12.74 -2.53 4.33
CA LYS A 194 13.91 -2.13 5.14
C LYS A 194 14.66 -0.95 4.54
N THR A 195 14.78 -0.87 3.21
CA THR A 195 15.63 0.12 2.52
C THR A 195 14.91 1.42 2.17
N ILE A 196 13.61 1.38 1.93
CA ILE A 196 12.82 2.59 1.63
C ILE A 196 12.43 3.28 2.94
N PRO A 197 12.71 4.59 3.11
CA PRO A 197 12.28 5.33 4.28
C PRO A 197 10.76 5.24 4.48
N ARG A 198 10.35 4.84 5.68
CA ARG A 198 8.94 4.67 6.03
C ARG A 198 8.38 5.97 6.60
N VAL A 199 7.46 6.60 5.88
CA VAL A 199 6.74 7.79 6.38
C VAL A 199 5.63 7.35 7.34
N VAL A 200 5.50 8.03 8.48
CA VAL A 200 4.49 7.77 9.51
C VAL A 200 3.85 9.05 10.01
N GLY A 201 2.57 9.01 10.31
CA GLY A 201 1.85 10.09 10.99
C GLY A 201 0.66 9.54 11.76
N GLY A 202 0.62 9.83 13.06
CA GLY A 202 -0.47 9.46 13.96
C GLY A 202 -1.50 10.57 14.11
N THR A 203 -2.67 10.24 14.67
CA THR A 203 -3.69 11.23 15.03
C THR A 203 -3.27 12.16 16.17
N ASN A 204 -2.16 11.84 16.86
CA ASN A 204 -1.48 12.72 17.80
C ASN A 204 0.01 12.35 17.91
N LYS A 205 0.79 13.22 18.56
CA LYS A 205 2.25 13.06 18.73
C LYS A 205 2.65 11.74 19.40
N LYS A 206 1.96 11.34 20.47
CA LYS A 206 2.24 10.08 21.20
C LYS A 206 2.05 8.86 20.30
N THR A 207 1.00 8.87 19.47
CA THR A 207 0.77 7.82 18.47
C THR A 207 1.89 7.81 17.43
N THR A 208 2.28 8.96 16.88
CA THR A 208 3.41 9.05 15.93
C THR A 208 4.70 8.49 16.52
N GLU A 209 5.03 8.83 17.76
CA GLU A 209 6.24 8.34 18.45
C GLU A 209 6.22 6.81 18.63
N LEU A 210 5.09 6.25 19.08
CA LEU A 210 4.96 4.80 19.20
C LEU A 210 5.03 4.10 17.83
N MET A 211 4.48 4.69 16.77
CA MET A 211 4.62 4.14 15.41
C MET A 211 6.07 4.13 14.96
N VAL A 212 6.85 5.17 15.26
CA VAL A 212 8.29 5.21 14.97
C VAL A 212 9.00 4.07 15.69
N ASP A 213 8.75 3.91 16.99
CA ASP A 213 9.34 2.84 17.79
C ASP A 213 9.04 1.45 17.20
N VAL A 214 7.77 1.18 16.88
CA VAL A 214 7.30 -0.11 16.35
C VAL A 214 7.88 -0.40 14.98
N LEU A 215 7.80 0.56 14.05
CA LEU A 215 8.24 0.34 12.68
C LEU A 215 9.76 0.33 12.55
N SER A 216 10.50 0.95 13.48
CA SER A 216 11.97 0.84 13.54
C SER A 216 12.48 -0.56 13.87
N LEU A 217 11.61 -1.49 14.28
CA LEU A 217 11.95 -2.90 14.45
C LEU A 217 12.19 -3.64 13.12
N VAL A 218 11.70 -3.06 12.01
CA VAL A 218 11.71 -3.71 10.69
C VAL A 218 12.17 -2.78 9.56
N CYS A 219 12.00 -1.47 9.70
CA CYS A 219 12.41 -0.44 8.74
C CYS A 219 13.79 0.14 9.12
N GLY A 220 14.66 0.37 8.14
CA GLY A 220 15.96 1.00 8.38
C GLY A 220 15.89 2.51 8.65
N THR A 221 14.85 3.18 8.14
CA THR A 221 14.61 4.61 8.39
C THR A 221 13.12 4.87 8.51
N VAL A 222 12.72 5.63 9.54
CA VAL A 222 11.33 6.06 9.75
C VAL A 222 11.28 7.58 9.83
N LEU A 223 10.46 8.19 8.97
CA LEU A 223 10.29 9.64 8.85
C LEU A 223 8.93 10.03 9.41
N LYS A 224 8.90 11.05 10.28
CA LYS A 224 7.67 11.58 10.86
C LYS A 224 7.10 12.67 9.97
N ALA A 225 5.84 12.53 9.58
CA ALA A 225 5.01 13.64 9.15
C ALA A 225 4.44 14.35 10.39
N ASP A 226 3.90 15.56 10.22
CA ASP A 226 3.31 16.29 11.35
C ASP A 226 2.06 15.60 11.89
N ASP A 227 1.27 14.99 10.99
CA ASP A 227 0.04 14.29 11.33
C ASP A 227 -0.27 13.14 10.36
N HIS A 228 -1.34 12.41 10.63
CA HIS A 228 -1.82 11.33 9.77
C HIS A 228 -2.30 11.80 8.40
N LYS A 229 -2.73 13.05 8.23
CA LYS A 229 -3.22 13.58 6.94
C LYS A 229 -2.06 13.74 5.97
N GLN A 230 -0.98 14.37 6.42
CA GLN A 230 0.24 14.49 5.65
C GLN A 230 0.79 13.11 5.31
N ALA A 231 0.89 12.19 6.28
CA ALA A 231 1.35 10.83 6.01
C ALA A 231 0.47 10.08 5.01
N THR A 232 -0.85 10.29 5.05
CA THR A 232 -1.82 9.62 4.16
C THR A 232 -1.57 9.95 2.69
N ILE A 233 -1.33 11.23 2.38
CA ILE A 233 -1.34 11.70 0.99
C ILE A 233 0.00 11.48 0.26
N VAL A 234 1.11 11.30 0.99
CA VAL A 234 2.47 11.18 0.43
C VAL A 234 2.53 10.19 -0.73
N LYS A 235 2.07 8.94 -0.52
CA LYS A 235 2.14 7.90 -1.57
C LYS A 235 1.30 8.23 -2.80
N SER A 236 0.10 8.76 -2.59
CA SER A 236 -0.80 9.10 -3.69
C SER A 236 -0.25 10.27 -4.51
N ILE A 237 0.40 11.25 -3.86
CA ILE A 237 1.10 12.34 -4.55
C ILE A 237 2.34 11.83 -5.29
N GLU A 238 3.17 10.97 -4.68
CA GLU A 238 4.35 10.38 -5.35
C GLU A 238 3.97 9.69 -6.67
N ASN A 239 2.91 8.89 -6.64
CA ASN A 239 2.42 8.22 -7.85
C ASN A 239 1.72 9.18 -8.82
N SER A 240 1.07 10.24 -8.32
CA SER A 240 0.43 11.26 -9.16
C SER A 240 1.47 12.08 -9.94
N TYR A 241 2.59 12.48 -9.32
CA TYR A 241 3.71 13.10 -10.03
C TYR A 241 4.22 12.19 -11.15
N ARG A 242 4.50 10.93 -10.81
CA ARG A 242 4.94 9.94 -11.79
C ARG A 242 3.96 9.75 -12.95
N GLN A 243 2.66 9.76 -12.66
CA GLN A 243 1.64 9.67 -13.71
C GLN A 243 1.65 10.90 -14.62
N VAL A 244 1.69 12.12 -14.07
CA VAL A 244 1.77 13.35 -14.85
C VAL A 244 2.97 13.32 -15.79
N ASP A 245 4.14 12.89 -15.31
CA ASP A 245 5.34 12.85 -16.13
C ASP A 245 5.28 11.77 -17.23
N ILE A 246 4.69 10.60 -16.95
CA ILE A 246 4.42 9.57 -17.97
C ILE A 246 3.45 10.10 -19.02
N THR A 247 2.37 10.74 -18.59
CA THR A 247 1.37 11.31 -19.50
C THR A 247 1.97 12.41 -20.36
N LEU A 248 2.84 13.26 -19.81
CA LEU A 248 3.55 14.28 -20.58
C LEU A 248 4.46 13.64 -21.63
N ALA A 249 5.20 12.57 -21.30
CA ALA A 249 6.01 11.83 -22.27
C ALA A 249 5.14 11.26 -23.41
N ASN A 250 3.96 10.73 -23.09
CA ASN A 250 2.99 10.27 -24.08
C ASN A 250 2.47 11.41 -24.97
N GLN A 251 2.09 12.54 -24.37
CA GLN A 251 1.61 13.72 -25.09
C GLN A 251 2.67 14.26 -26.06
N LEU A 252 3.93 14.35 -25.64
CA LEU A 252 5.04 14.77 -26.50
C LEU A 252 5.20 13.84 -27.71
N SER A 253 5.01 12.53 -27.54
CA SER A 253 5.08 11.58 -28.67
C SER A 253 3.95 11.76 -29.70
N VAL A 254 2.79 12.23 -29.24
CA VAL A 254 1.64 12.53 -30.10
C VAL A 254 1.79 13.90 -30.76
N ALA A 255 2.33 14.89 -30.03
CA ALA A 255 2.53 16.25 -30.51
C ALA A 255 3.62 16.35 -31.59
N TYR A 256 4.64 15.49 -31.53
CA TYR A 256 5.77 15.47 -32.46
C TYR A 256 5.89 14.11 -33.16
N PRO A 257 4.94 13.73 -34.03
CA PRO A 257 4.86 12.37 -34.59
C PRO A 257 6.06 11.98 -35.47
N ASP A 258 6.75 12.97 -36.04
CA ASP A 258 7.92 12.76 -36.91
C ASP A 258 9.24 12.68 -36.12
N LEU A 259 9.21 12.91 -34.81
CA LEU A 259 10.39 12.86 -33.94
C LEU A 259 10.36 11.61 -33.05
N ASN A 260 11.52 10.97 -32.89
CA ASN A 260 11.65 9.84 -31.97
C ASN A 260 11.72 10.32 -30.51
N MET A 261 10.55 10.54 -29.92
CA MET A 261 10.44 11.10 -28.57
C MET A 261 11.09 10.20 -27.50
N LYS A 262 11.14 8.87 -27.68
CA LYS A 262 11.89 7.98 -26.76
C LYS A 262 13.39 8.31 -26.75
N LYS A 263 14.00 8.53 -27.92
CA LYS A 263 15.42 8.92 -28.03
C LYS A 263 15.65 10.33 -27.47
N ILE A 264 14.77 11.28 -27.79
CA ILE A 264 14.90 12.66 -27.31
C ILE A 264 14.79 12.70 -25.78
N LEU A 265 13.81 12.04 -25.18
CA LEU A 265 13.66 12.01 -23.71
C LEU A 265 14.85 11.33 -23.03
N LYS A 266 15.48 10.33 -23.65
CA LYS A 266 16.74 9.76 -23.15
C LYS A 266 17.86 10.81 -23.11
N LEU A 267 17.96 11.69 -24.12
CA LEU A 267 18.93 12.79 -24.12
C LEU A 267 18.59 13.85 -23.08
N VAL A 268 17.30 14.20 -22.94
CA VAL A 268 16.83 15.16 -21.92
C VAL A 268 17.17 14.69 -20.50
N GLY A 269 17.00 13.40 -20.21
CA GLY A 269 17.31 12.81 -18.90
C GLY A 269 18.80 12.78 -18.54
N THR A 270 19.71 13.17 -19.44
CA THR A 270 21.13 13.36 -19.10
C THR A 270 21.38 14.62 -18.28
N LYS A 271 20.43 15.56 -18.25
CA LYS A 271 20.52 16.77 -17.42
C LYS A 271 20.24 16.42 -15.96
N TRP A 272 21.14 16.84 -15.07
CA TRP A 272 21.17 16.47 -13.64
C TRP A 272 19.87 16.70 -12.85
N ASN A 273 18.99 17.62 -13.30
CA ASN A 273 17.75 17.96 -12.61
C ASN A 273 16.48 17.56 -13.37
N VAL A 274 16.57 16.66 -14.35
CA VAL A 274 15.40 16.22 -15.14
C VAL A 274 15.23 14.71 -15.04
N GLY A 275 14.18 14.30 -14.33
CA GLY A 275 13.66 12.95 -14.42
C GLY A 275 12.83 12.81 -15.69
N THR A 276 13.11 11.80 -16.52
CA THR A 276 12.34 11.56 -17.75
C THR A 276 11.69 10.18 -17.72
N PHE A 277 10.45 10.13 -18.21
CA PHE A 277 9.78 8.90 -18.58
C PHE A 277 9.82 8.71 -20.08
N HIS A 278 9.41 7.52 -20.54
CA HIS A 278 9.35 7.20 -21.96
C HIS A 278 7.90 7.00 -22.39
N PRO A 279 7.57 7.33 -23.66
CA PRO A 279 6.25 7.06 -24.19
C PRO A 279 5.89 5.57 -24.08
N SER A 280 4.67 5.28 -23.68
CA SER A 280 4.14 3.95 -23.39
C SER A 280 2.69 3.79 -23.90
N PHE A 281 2.10 2.64 -23.61
CA PHE A 281 0.69 2.33 -23.90
C PHE A 281 -0.29 2.98 -22.91
N GLY A 282 0.20 3.81 -22.00
CA GLY A 282 -0.52 4.36 -20.86
C GLY A 282 0.04 3.83 -19.53
N THR A 283 -0.53 4.29 -18.41
CA THR A 283 -0.21 3.75 -17.10
C THR A 283 -0.97 2.44 -16.84
N GLY A 284 -0.39 1.59 -15.99
CA GLY A 284 -0.96 0.29 -15.68
C GLY A 284 -0.52 -0.22 -14.31
N GLY A 285 -0.93 -1.45 -14.02
CA GLY A 285 -0.81 -1.98 -12.67
C GLY A 285 -1.81 -1.33 -11.71
N TYR A 286 -1.68 -1.66 -10.44
CA TYR A 286 -2.70 -1.34 -9.44
C TYR A 286 -2.54 0.04 -8.81
N CYS A 287 -1.31 0.55 -8.71
CA CYS A 287 -1.01 1.77 -7.94
C CYS A 287 -1.09 3.05 -8.78
N LEU A 288 -0.59 3.06 -10.01
CA LEU A 288 -0.45 4.29 -10.80
C LEU A 288 -1.83 4.84 -11.22
N PRO A 289 -2.69 4.09 -11.94
CA PRO A 289 -3.96 4.65 -12.41
C PRO A 289 -4.89 5.10 -11.26
N LEU A 290 -4.76 4.45 -10.10
CA LEU A 290 -5.62 4.69 -8.94
C LEU A 290 -5.19 5.89 -8.09
N ALA A 291 -3.89 6.22 -8.06
CA ALA A 291 -3.34 7.24 -7.17
C ALA A 291 -3.97 8.64 -7.34
N PRO A 292 -4.19 9.15 -8.58
CA PRO A 292 -4.88 10.43 -8.77
C PRO A 292 -6.28 10.44 -8.19
N HIS A 293 -7.01 9.32 -8.25
CA HIS A 293 -8.36 9.26 -7.70
C HIS A 293 -8.38 9.43 -6.17
N TYR A 294 -7.37 8.93 -5.45
CA TYR A 294 -7.23 9.22 -4.01
C TYR A 294 -6.92 10.69 -3.74
N VAL A 295 -6.06 11.32 -4.55
CA VAL A 295 -5.74 12.75 -4.42
C VAL A 295 -6.99 13.60 -4.69
N LEU A 296 -7.68 13.35 -5.80
CA LEU A 296 -8.88 14.06 -6.21
C LEU A 296 -10.03 13.86 -5.21
N SER A 297 -10.20 12.65 -4.67
CA SER A 297 -11.21 12.34 -3.66
C SER A 297 -10.92 12.98 -2.30
N GLY A 298 -9.66 13.25 -1.98
CA GLY A 298 -9.25 13.87 -0.70
C GLY A 298 -9.12 15.39 -0.72
N CYS A 299 -9.19 16.03 -1.90
CA CYS A 299 -8.93 17.46 -2.02
C CYS A 299 -10.18 18.31 -1.72
N LYS A 300 -9.97 19.52 -1.19
CA LYS A 300 -11.04 20.50 -0.96
C LYS A 300 -11.36 21.35 -2.19
N ASN A 301 -10.33 21.57 -3.02
CA ASN A 301 -10.34 22.47 -4.18
C ASN A 301 -9.95 21.69 -5.45
N PRO A 302 -10.80 20.75 -5.93
CA PRO A 302 -10.47 19.89 -7.07
C PRO A 302 -10.20 20.65 -8.36
N GLU A 303 -10.76 21.84 -8.53
CA GLU A 303 -10.53 22.76 -9.65
C GLU A 303 -9.07 23.20 -9.79
N ALA A 304 -8.31 23.24 -8.69
CA ALA A 304 -6.89 23.57 -8.73
C ALA A 304 -6.02 22.46 -9.36
N LEU A 305 -6.52 21.22 -9.43
CA LEU A 305 -5.78 20.06 -9.92
C LEU A 305 -5.97 19.86 -11.44
N THR A 306 -5.85 20.93 -12.23
CA THR A 306 -6.07 20.91 -13.68
C THR A 306 -5.10 19.96 -14.41
N LEU A 307 -3.81 20.01 -14.07
CA LEU A 307 -2.79 19.13 -14.66
C LEU A 307 -3.06 17.65 -14.36
N LEU A 308 -3.40 17.35 -13.11
CA LEU A 308 -3.68 15.98 -12.68
C LEU A 308 -4.91 15.41 -13.39
N LYS A 309 -6.01 16.18 -13.47
CA LYS A 309 -7.22 15.77 -14.20
C LYS A 309 -6.93 15.50 -15.68
N ASN A 310 -6.26 16.43 -16.36
CA ASN A 310 -5.85 16.23 -17.75
C ASN A 310 -4.94 15.00 -17.92
N SER A 311 -4.07 14.73 -16.94
CA SER A 311 -3.20 13.56 -16.99
C SER A 311 -3.97 12.24 -16.91
N VAL A 312 -5.04 12.18 -16.13
CA VAL A 312 -5.94 11.02 -16.02
C VAL A 312 -6.73 10.86 -17.31
N ASP A 313 -7.35 11.93 -17.80
CA ASP A 313 -8.20 11.91 -19.00
C ASP A 313 -7.41 11.50 -20.25
N PHE A 314 -6.19 12.02 -20.40
CA PHE A 314 -5.33 11.64 -21.53
C PHE A 314 -4.87 10.19 -21.43
N ASP A 315 -4.45 9.74 -20.25
CA ASP A 315 -3.94 8.38 -20.06
C ASP A 315 -5.04 7.32 -20.28
N TYR A 316 -6.29 7.62 -19.91
CA TYR A 316 -7.44 6.76 -20.13
C TYR A 316 -7.64 6.40 -21.62
N ASP A 317 -7.44 7.34 -22.55
CA ASP A 317 -7.58 7.11 -23.99
C ASP A 317 -6.28 6.62 -24.66
N GLN A 318 -5.15 6.62 -23.95
CA GLN A 318 -3.85 6.26 -24.51
C GLN A 318 -3.80 4.84 -25.11
N PRO A 319 -4.34 3.78 -24.47
CA PRO A 319 -4.40 2.45 -25.10
C PRO A 319 -5.15 2.45 -26.43
N ARG A 320 -6.25 3.22 -26.52
CA ARG A 320 -7.05 3.35 -27.74
C ARG A 320 -6.30 4.09 -28.84
N ARG A 321 -5.54 5.13 -28.49
CA ARG A 321 -4.66 5.87 -29.44
C ARG A 321 -3.62 4.94 -30.04
N VAL A 322 -2.96 4.14 -29.21
CA VAL A 322 -1.96 3.20 -29.68
C VAL A 322 -2.59 2.13 -30.57
N ALA A 323 -3.74 1.55 -30.18
CA ALA A 323 -4.47 0.59 -31.00
C ALA A 323 -4.85 1.15 -32.38
N LYS A 324 -5.38 2.39 -32.43
CA LYS A 324 -5.69 3.08 -33.70
C LYS A 324 -4.43 3.30 -34.55
N SER A 325 -3.31 3.68 -33.95
CA SER A 325 -2.04 3.86 -34.67
C SER A 325 -1.53 2.55 -35.27
N LEU A 326 -1.60 1.44 -34.51
CA LEU A 326 -1.23 0.12 -34.99
C LEU A 326 -2.13 -0.35 -36.14
N ALA A 327 -3.45 -0.18 -36.01
CA ALA A 327 -4.40 -0.53 -37.05
C ALA A 327 -4.13 0.24 -38.36
N LYS A 328 -3.86 1.55 -38.28
CA LYS A 328 -3.50 2.38 -39.45
C LYS A 328 -2.22 1.90 -40.15
N ARG A 329 -1.28 1.28 -39.42
CA ARG A 329 -0.02 0.74 -39.96
C ARG A 329 -0.14 -0.71 -40.43
N GLY A 330 -1.37 -1.23 -40.58
CA GLY A 330 -1.61 -2.60 -41.06
C GLY A 330 -1.45 -3.67 -39.98
N GLY A 331 -1.44 -3.30 -38.69
CA GLY A 331 -1.48 -4.26 -37.58
C GLY A 331 -2.80 -5.01 -37.57
N LYS A 332 -2.77 -6.31 -37.91
CA LYS A 332 -3.98 -7.15 -38.05
C LYS A 332 -4.43 -7.85 -36.75
N SER A 333 -3.59 -7.89 -35.71
CA SER A 333 -3.92 -8.50 -34.42
C SER A 333 -3.06 -7.94 -33.27
N CYS A 334 -3.67 -7.78 -32.09
CA CYS A 334 -2.98 -7.58 -30.82
C CYS A 334 -3.24 -8.81 -29.95
N ARG A 335 -2.19 -9.55 -29.58
CA ARG A 335 -2.29 -10.53 -28.50
C ARG A 335 -2.16 -9.81 -27.16
N HIS A 336 -3.14 -9.98 -26.29
CA HIS A 336 -3.05 -9.52 -24.91
C HIS A 336 -2.05 -10.42 -24.16
N THR A 337 -0.77 -10.04 -24.16
CA THR A 337 0.22 -10.65 -23.26
C THR A 337 0.07 -9.95 -21.92
N GLY A 338 -0.59 -10.59 -20.96
CA GLY A 338 -0.91 -10.04 -19.63
C GLY A 338 0.31 -9.82 -18.73
N GLY A 339 1.30 -9.05 -19.19
CA GLY A 339 2.54 -8.76 -18.49
C GLY A 339 2.97 -7.32 -18.71
N CYS A 340 2.81 -6.49 -17.68
CA CYS A 340 3.38 -5.15 -17.62
C CYS A 340 4.89 -5.30 -17.36
N VAL A 341 5.69 -5.45 -18.41
CA VAL A 341 7.15 -5.36 -18.30
C VAL A 341 7.56 -3.98 -18.81
N CYS A 342 7.79 -3.07 -17.86
CA CYS A 342 8.55 -1.86 -18.14
C CYS A 342 10.01 -2.28 -18.41
N SER A 343 10.48 -2.07 -19.63
CA SER A 343 11.91 -2.10 -19.98
C SER A 343 12.30 -0.81 -20.69
#